data_AF-A0AAJ7SAA9-F1
#
_entry.id   AF-A0AAJ7SAA9-F1
#
_cell.length_a   1.000
_cell.length_b   1.000
_cell.length_c   1.000
_cell.angle_alpha   90.00
_cell.angle_beta   90.00
_cell.angle_gamma   90.00
#
_symmetry.space_group_name_H-M   'P 1'
#
loop_
_entity.id
_entity.type
_entity.pdbx_description
1 polymer ?
#
loop_
_entity_poly.entity_id
_entity_poly.type
_entity_poly.pdbx_seq_one_letter_code
_entity_poly.pdbx_strand_id
1 'polypeptide(L)'
;MILISFPKWNLVSCGIAEAVIEYLIGVETGVARVFSETIKFGRTINDLQFEKILLLIVTHLAEVDACIFLMINRNLMHAILDIVNPNIVNTEIAWNAAQFWDLWTYAINALAVLAPKMPQQFIENDGCTRLYLLLEWCLTNKFDEKIVMTCTKAICTIVLSENASLLECFREYGIILLLIKLITAVLNCDKITMKLQRILTLTLISAERLMRKQEFYHEIYAEYSVLFVMELLFRCVYKKNEEFQIDQRLLIAIGAYIWECIIWCPRSLKKFVHYGGLYIVLDIIEIIPYYSRCLYLGILTDMCDNFHCSPFLSTWRGINERRLLSLLAMIWREEEIRIKVLRNVDDTELLQMSRQQWVDTYHVKLDTGISPALTDIVGSVRSKIYSIFKLIERDRERYEMAKERYKILYSNLSTEDRITISMIHLYFTLKLGQMWVEVAKYFEQVGITPLGMDGQALFLMIQRYNLWASLTKEKEAKIIQSVKLEEDINEKDEYARIRDSKLLLALDAFDELDYIYRTTDRSYLLRKKYEQVQQVNSSLNFPHNTCDTHCHRTFPDNVTFTAIFNQHQTVTNDLRSESHIGQLKGIVAPISPADSNIIPSSIHSELSLGSVTETCLPHIERFDEKEL
;
A
#
# COMPACT_ATOMS: atom_id res chain seq x y z
N MET A 1 -26.62 0.97 -21.92
CA MET A 1 -27.84 0.85 -21.09
C MET A 1 -29.01 0.54 -22.04
N ILE A 2 -29.08 -0.70 -22.52
CA ILE A 2 -30.29 -1.34 -23.06
C ILE A 2 -30.37 -2.63 -22.24
N LEU A 3 -30.75 -2.45 -20.98
CA LEU A 3 -30.95 -3.49 -19.99
C LEU A 3 -32.41 -3.34 -19.59
N ILE A 4 -33.14 -4.45 -19.54
CA ILE A 4 -34.57 -4.59 -19.22
C ILE A 4 -35.47 -4.51 -20.46
N SER A 5 -35.70 -5.69 -21.09
CA SER A 5 -37.02 -6.20 -21.49
C SER A 5 -36.94 -7.21 -22.64
N PHE A 6 -36.47 -8.44 -22.39
CA PHE A 6 -37.02 -9.58 -23.13
C PHE A 6 -37.80 -10.41 -22.12
N PRO A 7 -39.13 -10.55 -22.27
CA PRO A 7 -39.95 -11.30 -21.33
C PRO A 7 -39.58 -12.79 -21.40
N LYS A 8 -40.08 -13.59 -20.45
CA LYS A 8 -40.03 -15.07 -20.41
C LYS A 8 -40.71 -15.70 -21.64
N TRP A 9 -40.21 -15.43 -22.84
CA TRP A 9 -40.71 -15.98 -24.09
C TRP A 9 -40.11 -17.36 -24.25
N ASN A 10 -40.96 -18.34 -24.55
CA ASN A 10 -40.54 -19.69 -24.90
C ASN A 10 -39.97 -19.66 -26.34
N LEU A 11 -38.88 -18.90 -26.53
CA LEU A 11 -38.22 -18.61 -27.81
C LEU A 11 -37.78 -19.89 -28.54
N VAL A 12 -37.52 -20.94 -27.78
CA VAL A 12 -37.23 -22.29 -28.28
C VAL A 12 -38.47 -22.89 -28.94
N SER A 13 -39.64 -22.82 -28.30
CA SER A 13 -40.89 -23.39 -28.84
C SER A 13 -41.41 -22.67 -30.09
N CYS A 14 -41.05 -21.39 -30.27
CA CYS A 14 -41.47 -20.61 -31.43
C CYS A 14 -40.55 -20.77 -32.66
N GLY A 15 -39.46 -21.56 -32.57
CA GLY A 15 -38.48 -21.72 -33.65
C GLY A 15 -37.59 -20.50 -33.92
N ILE A 16 -37.78 -19.39 -33.19
CA ILE A 16 -37.01 -18.15 -33.36
C ILE A 16 -35.55 -18.37 -32.98
N ALA A 17 -35.28 -19.13 -31.91
CA ALA A 17 -33.91 -19.44 -31.49
C ALA A 17 -33.14 -20.22 -32.58
N GLU A 18 -33.80 -21.17 -33.23
CA GLU A 18 -33.23 -21.94 -34.33
C GLU A 18 -32.96 -21.07 -35.56
N ALA A 19 -33.94 -20.23 -35.94
CA ALA A 19 -33.79 -19.27 -37.03
C ALA A 19 -32.60 -18.30 -36.81
N VAL A 20 -32.41 -17.78 -35.59
CA VAL A 20 -31.28 -16.89 -35.26
C VAL A 20 -29.94 -17.60 -35.44
N ILE A 21 -29.83 -18.87 -35.01
CA ILE A 21 -28.61 -19.67 -35.16
C ILE A 21 -28.33 -19.93 -36.66
N GLU A 22 -29.36 -20.28 -37.43
CA GLU A 22 -29.26 -20.51 -38.88
C GLU A 22 -28.90 -19.23 -39.64
N TYR A 23 -29.44 -18.07 -39.24
CA TYR A 23 -29.05 -16.79 -39.83
C TYR A 23 -27.58 -16.48 -39.55
N LEU A 24 -27.08 -16.70 -38.33
CA LEU A 24 -25.69 -16.41 -38.01
C LEU A 24 -24.73 -17.28 -38.83
N ILE A 25 -25.00 -18.58 -38.94
CA ILE A 25 -24.19 -19.49 -39.77
C ILE A 25 -24.32 -19.12 -41.25
N GLY A 26 -25.54 -18.80 -41.70
CA GLY A 26 -25.82 -18.52 -43.10
C GLY A 26 -25.26 -17.19 -43.61
N VAL A 27 -25.03 -16.20 -42.74
CA VAL A 27 -24.31 -14.97 -43.09
C VAL A 27 -22.86 -15.29 -43.47
N GLU A 28 -22.22 -16.21 -42.75
CA GLU A 28 -20.84 -16.64 -43.02
C GLU A 28 -20.75 -17.54 -44.27
N THR A 29 -21.72 -18.43 -44.49
CA THR A 29 -21.78 -19.29 -45.69
C THR A 29 -22.42 -18.61 -46.90
N GLY A 30 -22.83 -17.33 -46.79
CA GLY A 30 -23.47 -16.55 -47.84
C GLY A 30 -24.93 -16.90 -48.16
N VAL A 31 -25.45 -18.00 -47.60
CA VAL A 31 -26.84 -18.45 -47.79
C VAL A 31 -27.39 -19.02 -46.48
N ALA A 32 -28.56 -18.56 -46.04
CA ALA A 32 -29.35 -19.19 -44.99
C ALA A 32 -30.65 -19.75 -45.58
N ARG A 33 -31.07 -20.93 -45.12
CA ARG A 33 -32.39 -21.48 -45.42
C ARG A 33 -33.23 -21.45 -44.16
N VAL A 34 -34.09 -20.46 -44.03
CA VAL A 34 -34.94 -20.27 -42.84
C VAL A 34 -36.39 -20.19 -43.27
N PHE A 35 -37.29 -20.89 -42.56
CA PHE A 35 -38.72 -20.96 -42.87
C PHE A 35 -39.05 -21.33 -44.33
N SER A 36 -38.23 -22.17 -44.97
CA SER A 36 -38.35 -22.63 -46.37
C SER A 36 -37.92 -21.64 -47.45
N GLU A 37 -37.43 -20.45 -47.10
CA GLU A 37 -36.88 -19.47 -48.03
C GLU A 37 -35.35 -19.47 -48.00
N THR A 38 -34.71 -19.37 -49.16
CA THR A 38 -33.24 -19.23 -49.27
C THR A 38 -32.88 -17.76 -49.35
N ILE A 39 -32.32 -17.23 -48.28
CA ILE A 39 -31.82 -15.86 -48.20
C ILE A 39 -30.35 -15.85 -48.59
N LYS A 40 -29.98 -14.96 -49.51
CA LYS A 40 -28.59 -14.73 -49.92
C LYS A 40 -28.07 -13.46 -49.26
N PHE A 41 -26.87 -13.50 -48.69
CA PHE A 41 -26.22 -12.35 -48.07
C PHE A 41 -25.14 -11.77 -48.99
N GLY A 42 -25.05 -10.45 -49.08
CA GLY A 42 -24.26 -9.74 -50.10
C GLY A 42 -23.16 -8.82 -49.57
N ARG A 43 -22.93 -8.79 -48.25
CA ARG A 43 -21.97 -7.94 -47.54
C ARG A 43 -22.19 -6.44 -47.67
N THR A 44 -23.45 -6.06 -47.51
CA THR A 44 -23.80 -4.66 -47.28
C THR A 44 -23.42 -4.24 -45.86
N ILE A 45 -23.37 -2.93 -45.62
CA ILE A 45 -23.25 -2.39 -44.25
C ILE A 45 -24.39 -2.89 -43.36
N ASN A 46 -25.57 -3.17 -43.95
CA ASN A 46 -26.70 -3.74 -43.23
C ASN A 46 -26.43 -5.18 -42.81
N ASP A 47 -25.80 -5.99 -43.65
CA ASP A 47 -25.41 -7.36 -43.29
C ASP A 47 -24.41 -7.38 -42.13
N LEU A 48 -23.44 -6.46 -42.12
CA LEU A 48 -22.50 -6.30 -41.01
C LEU A 48 -23.20 -5.92 -39.69
N GLN A 49 -24.17 -5.01 -39.73
CA GLN A 49 -24.93 -4.63 -38.54
C GLN A 49 -25.85 -5.77 -38.08
N PHE A 50 -26.45 -6.49 -39.03
CA PHE A 50 -27.29 -7.65 -38.76
C PHE A 50 -26.49 -8.74 -38.05
N GLU A 51 -25.30 -9.07 -38.55
CA GLU A 51 -24.42 -10.07 -37.95
C GLU A 51 -23.97 -9.70 -36.54
N LYS A 52 -23.63 -8.42 -36.29
CA LYS A 52 -23.34 -7.91 -34.94
C LYS A 52 -24.52 -8.11 -33.99
N ILE A 53 -25.74 -7.83 -34.46
CA ILE A 53 -26.97 -8.04 -33.66
C ILE A 53 -27.17 -9.53 -33.39
N LEU A 54 -26.98 -10.39 -34.38
CA LEU A 54 -27.10 -11.85 -34.21
C LEU A 54 -26.12 -12.39 -33.17
N LEU A 55 -24.85 -11.97 -33.20
CA LEU A 55 -23.85 -12.34 -32.20
C LEU A 55 -24.28 -11.94 -30.78
N LEU A 56 -24.84 -10.75 -30.61
CA LEU A 56 -25.38 -10.30 -29.32
C LEU A 56 -26.61 -11.14 -28.89
N ILE A 57 -27.55 -11.40 -29.79
CA ILE A 57 -28.73 -12.21 -29.47
C ILE A 57 -28.31 -13.62 -29.05
N VAL A 58 -27.37 -14.25 -29.75
CA VAL A 58 -26.86 -15.58 -29.41
C VAL A 58 -26.26 -15.60 -28.00
N THR A 59 -25.49 -14.58 -27.60
CA THR A 59 -24.97 -14.51 -26.22
C THR A 59 -26.04 -14.46 -25.15
N HIS A 60 -27.16 -13.79 -25.43
CA HIS A 60 -28.33 -13.78 -24.53
C HIS A 60 -29.09 -15.12 -24.56
N LEU A 61 -29.27 -15.72 -25.74
CA LEU A 61 -29.92 -17.03 -25.87
C LEU A 61 -29.16 -18.11 -25.11
N ALA A 62 -27.84 -17.98 -24.97
CA ALA A 62 -27.03 -18.90 -24.20
C ALA A 62 -27.36 -18.94 -22.70
N GLU A 63 -28.15 -18.00 -22.15
CA GLU A 63 -28.67 -18.09 -20.78
C GLU A 63 -29.68 -19.23 -20.58
N VAL A 64 -30.22 -19.79 -21.66
CA VAL A 64 -31.20 -20.87 -21.64
C VAL A 64 -30.57 -22.18 -22.15
N ASP A 65 -30.54 -23.23 -21.31
CA ASP A 65 -29.89 -24.50 -21.63
C ASP A 65 -30.42 -25.18 -22.90
N ALA A 66 -31.72 -25.07 -23.16
CA ALA A 66 -32.33 -25.61 -24.38
C ALA A 66 -31.80 -24.94 -25.65
N CYS A 67 -31.44 -23.65 -25.60
CA CYS A 67 -30.79 -22.96 -26.71
C CYS A 67 -29.35 -23.46 -26.89
N ILE A 68 -28.63 -23.76 -25.81
CA ILE A 68 -27.27 -24.31 -25.88
C ILE A 68 -27.27 -25.64 -26.65
N PHE A 69 -28.24 -26.52 -26.37
CA PHE A 69 -28.38 -27.78 -27.12
C PHE A 69 -28.60 -27.55 -28.63
N LEU A 70 -29.42 -26.57 -29.01
CA LEU A 70 -29.61 -26.20 -30.41
C LEU A 70 -28.34 -25.66 -31.05
N MET A 71 -27.59 -24.81 -30.34
CA MET A 71 -26.32 -24.25 -30.81
C MET A 71 -25.28 -25.35 -31.05
N ILE A 72 -25.21 -26.34 -30.14
CA ILE A 72 -24.35 -27.52 -30.27
C ILE A 72 -24.74 -28.30 -31.53
N ASN A 73 -26.01 -28.66 -31.68
CA ASN A 73 -26.47 -29.46 -32.82
C ASN A 73 -26.24 -28.80 -34.18
N ARG A 74 -26.14 -27.47 -34.22
CA ARG A 74 -25.90 -26.68 -35.44
C ARG A 74 -24.44 -26.28 -35.62
N ASN A 75 -23.51 -26.77 -34.79
CA ASN A 75 -22.08 -26.44 -34.83
C ASN A 75 -21.78 -24.93 -34.82
N LEU A 76 -22.55 -24.16 -34.05
CA LEU A 76 -22.43 -22.70 -34.01
C LEU A 76 -21.01 -22.24 -33.59
N MET A 77 -20.36 -23.00 -32.71
CA MET A 77 -19.00 -22.71 -32.25
C MET A 77 -18.00 -22.62 -33.40
N HIS A 78 -18.16 -23.48 -34.43
CA HIS A 78 -17.30 -23.48 -35.61
C HIS A 78 -17.40 -22.15 -36.38
N ALA A 79 -18.64 -21.72 -36.68
CA ALA A 79 -18.90 -20.46 -37.38
C ALA A 79 -18.33 -19.24 -36.63
N ILE A 80 -18.49 -19.19 -35.30
CA ILE A 80 -17.93 -18.09 -34.49
C ILE A 80 -16.41 -18.11 -34.50
N LEU A 81 -15.79 -19.29 -34.38
CA LEU A 81 -14.34 -19.41 -34.43
C LEU A 81 -13.76 -19.08 -35.81
N ASP A 82 -14.55 -19.21 -36.87
CA ASP A 82 -14.14 -18.83 -38.22
C ASP A 82 -14.10 -17.30 -38.37
N ILE A 83 -15.10 -16.59 -37.83
CA ILE A 83 -15.11 -15.11 -37.77
C ILE A 83 -13.89 -14.58 -36.97
N VAL A 84 -13.48 -15.30 -35.92
CA VAL A 84 -12.37 -14.87 -35.04
C VAL A 84 -11.00 -15.02 -35.71
N ASN A 85 -10.87 -15.87 -36.73
CA ASN A 85 -9.56 -16.21 -37.31
C ASN A 85 -9.28 -15.41 -38.60
N PRO A 86 -8.26 -14.54 -38.63
CA PRO A 86 -7.94 -13.74 -39.82
C PRO A 86 -7.38 -14.55 -41.00
N ASN A 87 -6.95 -15.80 -40.78
CA ASN A 87 -6.18 -16.58 -41.76
C ASN A 87 -6.93 -17.77 -42.40
N ILE A 88 -8.26 -17.83 -42.32
CA ILE A 88 -9.01 -18.90 -42.99
C ILE A 88 -9.20 -18.56 -44.46
N VAL A 89 -8.46 -19.29 -45.30
CA VAL A 89 -8.41 -19.21 -46.77
C VAL A 89 -9.73 -19.64 -47.44
N ASN A 90 -10.68 -20.21 -46.69
CA ASN A 90 -11.88 -20.85 -47.21
C ASN A 90 -13.18 -20.05 -47.00
N THR A 91 -13.11 -18.76 -46.67
CA THR A 91 -14.30 -17.91 -46.78
C THR A 91 -14.39 -17.40 -48.22
N GLU A 92 -15.42 -17.80 -48.97
CA GLU A 92 -15.67 -17.35 -50.36
C GLU A 92 -15.85 -15.82 -50.47
N ILE A 93 -15.88 -15.14 -49.33
CA ILE A 93 -16.20 -13.74 -49.22
C ILE A 93 -15.17 -13.16 -48.20
N ALA A 94 -14.38 -12.12 -48.54
CA ALA A 94 -13.43 -11.43 -47.63
C ALA A 94 -13.91 -10.02 -47.17
N TRP A 95 -14.06 -9.79 -45.85
CA TRP A 95 -14.48 -8.49 -45.31
C TRP A 95 -13.31 -7.51 -45.47
N ASN A 96 -13.57 -6.20 -45.58
CA ASN A 96 -12.45 -5.26 -45.54
C ASN A 96 -11.83 -5.23 -44.13
N ALA A 97 -10.56 -4.83 -44.01
CA ALA A 97 -9.83 -4.94 -42.74
C ALA A 97 -10.52 -4.21 -41.57
N ALA A 98 -11.12 -3.03 -41.81
CA ALA A 98 -11.80 -2.27 -40.77
C ALA A 98 -13.09 -2.96 -40.29
N GLN A 99 -13.89 -3.47 -41.24
CA GLN A 99 -15.13 -4.20 -40.95
C GLN A 99 -14.85 -5.52 -40.24
N PHE A 100 -13.77 -6.21 -40.62
CA PHE A 100 -13.32 -7.43 -39.95
C PHE A 100 -13.01 -7.17 -38.47
N TRP A 101 -12.15 -6.20 -38.15
CA TRP A 101 -11.80 -5.89 -36.75
C TRP A 101 -12.99 -5.42 -35.91
N ASP A 102 -13.92 -4.70 -36.54
CA ASP A 102 -15.18 -4.31 -35.93
C ASP A 102 -16.05 -5.53 -35.57
N LEU A 103 -16.23 -6.47 -36.51
CA LEU A 103 -17.02 -7.69 -36.31
C LEU A 103 -16.35 -8.65 -35.32
N TRP A 104 -15.04 -8.83 -35.47
CA TRP A 104 -14.19 -9.67 -34.64
C TRP A 104 -14.33 -9.34 -33.15
N THR A 105 -14.50 -8.05 -32.81
CA THR A 105 -14.70 -7.63 -31.42
C THR A 105 -15.99 -8.22 -30.83
N TYR A 106 -17.07 -8.28 -31.61
CA TYR A 106 -18.32 -8.92 -31.19
C TYR A 106 -18.17 -10.44 -31.13
N ALA A 107 -17.50 -11.04 -32.12
CA ALA A 107 -17.27 -12.48 -32.17
C ALA A 107 -16.45 -12.99 -30.97
N ILE A 108 -15.37 -12.29 -30.58
CA ILE A 108 -14.57 -12.66 -29.40
C ILE A 108 -15.35 -12.49 -28.09
N ASN A 109 -16.13 -11.41 -27.96
CA ASN A 109 -16.96 -11.24 -26.76
C ASN A 109 -18.04 -12.34 -26.69
N ALA A 110 -18.60 -12.75 -27.84
CA ALA A 110 -19.52 -13.88 -27.89
C ALA A 110 -18.85 -15.20 -27.53
N LEU A 111 -17.66 -15.45 -28.07
CA LEU A 111 -16.85 -16.62 -27.76
C LEU A 111 -16.55 -16.73 -26.25
N ALA A 112 -16.24 -15.61 -25.59
CA ALA A 112 -15.97 -15.56 -24.16
C ALA A 112 -17.15 -16.06 -23.29
N VAL A 113 -18.39 -15.88 -23.77
CA VAL A 113 -19.62 -16.33 -23.09
C VAL A 113 -19.99 -17.76 -23.47
N LEU A 114 -19.78 -18.13 -24.74
CA LEU A 114 -20.21 -19.41 -25.29
C LEU A 114 -19.23 -20.56 -25.03
N ALA A 115 -17.93 -20.30 -25.03
CA ALA A 115 -16.92 -21.35 -24.81
C ALA A 115 -17.07 -22.06 -23.45
N PRO A 116 -17.33 -21.37 -22.33
CA PRO A 116 -17.63 -22.03 -21.05
C PRO A 116 -18.89 -22.90 -21.06
N LYS A 117 -19.86 -22.56 -21.90
CA LYS A 117 -21.17 -23.23 -21.99
C LYS A 117 -21.17 -24.41 -22.97
N MET A 118 -20.24 -24.41 -23.92
CA MET A 118 -20.06 -25.45 -24.94
C MET A 118 -18.59 -25.90 -25.01
N PRO A 119 -18.00 -26.41 -23.91
CA PRO A 119 -16.56 -26.63 -23.81
C PRO A 119 -16.05 -27.71 -24.78
N GLN A 120 -16.80 -28.79 -24.99
CA GLN A 120 -16.40 -29.88 -25.88
C GLN A 120 -16.24 -29.40 -27.32
N GLN A 121 -17.26 -28.73 -27.87
CA GLN A 121 -17.19 -28.19 -29.23
C GLN A 121 -16.13 -27.12 -29.39
N PHE A 122 -15.85 -26.33 -28.35
CA PHE A 122 -14.76 -25.35 -28.39
C PHE A 122 -13.40 -26.03 -28.53
N ILE A 123 -13.17 -27.11 -27.79
CA ILE A 123 -11.92 -27.89 -27.85
C ILE A 123 -11.80 -28.62 -29.19
N GLU A 124 -12.88 -29.28 -29.65
CA GLU A 124 -12.91 -30.01 -30.94
C GLU A 124 -12.64 -29.12 -32.15
N ASN A 125 -12.98 -27.82 -32.07
CA ASN A 125 -12.75 -26.85 -33.15
C ASN A 125 -11.43 -26.04 -32.99
N ASP A 126 -10.47 -26.55 -32.22
CA ASP A 126 -9.17 -25.92 -31.96
C ASP A 126 -9.27 -24.51 -31.34
N GLY A 127 -10.32 -24.25 -30.55
CA GLY A 127 -10.58 -22.92 -29.98
C GLY A 127 -9.44 -22.40 -29.11
N CYS A 128 -8.83 -23.26 -28.29
CA CYS A 128 -7.66 -22.91 -27.46
C CYS A 128 -6.47 -22.47 -28.34
N THR A 129 -6.17 -23.25 -29.39
CA THR A 129 -5.09 -23.00 -30.34
C THR A 129 -5.31 -21.69 -31.10
N ARG A 130 -6.54 -21.43 -31.57
CA ARG A 130 -6.88 -20.19 -32.28
C ARG A 130 -6.66 -18.96 -31.41
N LEU A 131 -7.07 -19.00 -30.13
CA LEU A 131 -6.82 -17.91 -29.19
C LEU A 131 -5.34 -17.74 -28.85
N TYR A 132 -4.59 -18.84 -28.71
CA TYR A 132 -3.15 -18.81 -28.53
C TYR A 132 -2.45 -18.11 -29.70
N LEU A 133 -2.71 -18.56 -30.93
CA LEU A 133 -2.09 -18.03 -32.15
C LEU A 133 -2.39 -16.54 -32.35
N LEU A 134 -3.62 -16.14 -32.04
CA LEU A 134 -4.06 -14.75 -32.14
C LEU A 134 -3.31 -13.85 -31.14
N LEU A 135 -3.13 -14.31 -29.91
CA LEU A 135 -2.38 -13.55 -28.91
C LEU A 135 -0.88 -13.53 -29.22
N GLU A 136 -0.32 -14.63 -29.74
CA GLU A 136 1.06 -14.70 -30.23
C GLU A 136 1.30 -13.77 -31.44
N TRP A 137 0.34 -13.71 -32.36
CA TRP A 137 0.35 -12.77 -33.48
C TRP A 137 0.36 -11.31 -33.01
N CYS A 138 -0.38 -10.99 -31.95
CA CYS A 138 -0.36 -9.64 -31.36
C CYS A 138 0.97 -9.28 -30.70
N LEU A 139 1.72 -10.25 -30.18
CA LEU A 139 3.04 -10.04 -29.58
C LEU A 139 4.16 -9.90 -30.61
N THR A 140 4.01 -10.55 -31.76
CA THR A 140 5.02 -10.54 -32.85
C THR A 140 4.84 -9.38 -33.82
N ASN A 141 3.63 -8.87 -34.00
CA ASN A 141 3.32 -7.73 -34.86
C ASN A 141 3.16 -6.42 -34.07
N LYS A 142 2.55 -5.40 -34.69
CA LYS A 142 2.24 -4.13 -34.02
C LYS A 142 1.33 -4.38 -32.82
N PHE A 143 1.80 -4.02 -31.63
CA PHE A 143 1.07 -4.16 -30.37
C PHE A 143 -0.13 -3.20 -30.33
N ASP A 144 -1.31 -3.67 -30.77
CA ASP A 144 -2.56 -2.91 -30.62
C ASP A 144 -3.20 -3.23 -29.26
N GLU A 145 -3.14 -2.25 -28.35
CA GLU A 145 -3.71 -2.33 -27.02
C GLU A 145 -5.19 -2.76 -27.00
N LYS A 146 -5.99 -2.36 -27.99
CA LYS A 146 -7.44 -2.66 -28.01
C LYS A 146 -7.68 -4.13 -28.32
N ILE A 147 -6.96 -4.67 -29.30
CA ILE A 147 -7.08 -6.06 -29.75
C ILE A 147 -6.57 -6.97 -28.63
N VAL A 148 -5.37 -6.69 -28.10
CA VAL A 148 -4.78 -7.44 -26.99
C VAL A 148 -5.71 -7.45 -25.76
N MET A 149 -6.25 -6.29 -25.37
CA MET A 149 -7.18 -6.21 -24.24
C MET A 149 -8.43 -7.06 -24.46
N THR A 150 -8.98 -7.09 -25.68
CA THR A 150 -10.20 -7.86 -25.99
C THR A 150 -9.92 -9.36 -25.99
N CYS A 151 -8.81 -9.80 -26.59
CA CYS A 151 -8.34 -11.19 -26.54
C CYS A 151 -8.11 -11.66 -25.10
N THR A 152 -7.30 -10.91 -24.33
CA THR A 152 -6.97 -11.27 -22.95
C THR A 152 -8.22 -11.28 -22.07
N LYS A 153 -9.18 -10.37 -22.30
CA LYS A 153 -10.47 -10.39 -21.60
C LYS A 153 -11.26 -11.66 -21.90
N ALA A 154 -11.29 -12.11 -23.15
CA ALA A 154 -11.97 -13.35 -23.51
C ALA A 154 -11.31 -14.55 -22.86
N ILE A 155 -9.98 -14.69 -22.97
CA ILE A 155 -9.22 -15.76 -22.29
C ILE A 155 -9.50 -15.74 -20.78
N CYS A 156 -9.41 -14.57 -20.14
CA CYS A 156 -9.68 -14.41 -18.72
C CYS A 156 -11.10 -14.84 -18.34
N THR A 157 -12.10 -14.47 -19.14
CA THR A 157 -13.50 -14.85 -18.89
C THR A 157 -13.69 -16.37 -19.00
N ILE A 158 -13.06 -17.01 -19.99
CA ILE A 158 -13.13 -18.46 -20.17
C ILE A 158 -12.43 -19.18 -19.01
N VAL A 159 -11.24 -18.73 -18.62
CA VAL A 159 -10.48 -19.30 -17.49
C VAL A 159 -11.23 -19.15 -16.16
N LEU A 160 -11.90 -18.01 -15.94
CA LEU A 160 -12.70 -17.76 -14.73
C LEU A 160 -13.96 -18.62 -14.62
N SER A 161 -14.37 -19.32 -15.68
CA SER A 161 -15.51 -20.26 -15.62
C SER A 161 -15.21 -21.56 -14.85
N GLU A 162 -13.94 -21.80 -14.47
CA GLU A 162 -13.48 -22.96 -13.70
C GLU A 162 -13.83 -24.35 -14.30
N ASN A 163 -14.10 -24.40 -15.60
CA ASN A 163 -14.28 -25.66 -16.33
C ASN A 163 -12.96 -26.43 -16.47
N ALA A 164 -12.87 -27.63 -15.89
CA ALA A 164 -11.64 -28.43 -15.84
C ALA A 164 -11.03 -28.71 -17.23
N SER A 165 -11.85 -29.12 -18.21
CA SER A 165 -11.39 -29.45 -19.57
C SER A 165 -10.80 -28.24 -20.31
N LEU A 166 -11.39 -27.06 -20.15
CA LEU A 166 -10.88 -25.83 -20.77
C LEU A 166 -9.57 -25.37 -20.12
N LEU A 167 -9.46 -25.52 -18.79
CA LEU A 167 -8.22 -25.20 -18.08
C LEU A 167 -7.08 -26.12 -18.51
N GLU A 168 -7.33 -27.43 -18.63
CA GLU A 168 -6.34 -28.39 -19.12
C GLU A 168 -5.93 -28.08 -20.56
N CYS A 169 -6.90 -27.84 -21.45
CA CYS A 169 -6.64 -27.43 -22.83
C CYS A 169 -5.70 -26.22 -22.89
N PHE A 170 -6.00 -25.13 -22.19
CA PHE A 170 -5.16 -23.94 -22.19
C PHE A 170 -3.76 -24.17 -21.61
N ARG A 171 -3.61 -25.07 -20.64
CA ARG A 171 -2.31 -25.45 -20.09
C ARG A 171 -1.47 -26.25 -21.08
N GLU A 172 -2.07 -27.22 -21.77
CA GLU A 172 -1.39 -28.06 -22.77
C GLU A 172 -0.89 -27.24 -23.96
N TYR A 173 -1.68 -26.28 -24.44
CA TYR A 173 -1.28 -25.37 -25.52
C TYR A 173 -0.30 -24.27 -25.09
N GLY A 174 0.12 -24.22 -23.82
CA GLY A 174 1.18 -23.32 -23.36
C GLY A 174 0.76 -21.85 -23.21
N ILE A 175 -0.53 -21.57 -22.95
CA ILE A 175 -1.00 -20.19 -22.73
C ILE A 175 -0.28 -19.50 -21.56
N ILE A 176 0.11 -20.24 -20.52
CA ILE A 176 0.81 -19.66 -19.37
C ILE A 176 2.10 -18.93 -19.82
N LEU A 177 2.91 -19.57 -20.66
CA LEU A 177 4.13 -18.98 -21.20
C LEU A 177 3.82 -17.73 -22.04
N LEU A 178 2.75 -17.78 -22.83
CA LEU A 178 2.32 -16.64 -23.66
C LEU A 178 1.85 -15.45 -22.81
N LEU A 179 1.13 -15.70 -21.73
CA LEU A 179 0.72 -14.68 -20.76
C LEU A 179 1.93 -14.05 -20.06
N ILE A 180 2.94 -14.87 -19.70
CA ILE A 180 4.21 -14.37 -19.15
C ILE A 180 4.94 -13.48 -20.16
N LYS A 181 5.04 -13.91 -21.43
CA LYS A 181 5.61 -13.09 -22.52
C LYS A 181 4.85 -11.78 -22.72
N LEU A 182 3.53 -11.80 -22.56
CA LEU A 182 2.72 -10.58 -22.62
C LEU A 182 2.96 -9.65 -21.44
N ILE A 183 3.11 -10.18 -20.23
CA ILE A 183 3.48 -9.38 -19.05
C ILE A 183 4.85 -8.72 -19.27
N THR A 184 5.85 -9.46 -19.73
CA THR A 184 7.19 -8.91 -19.99
C THR A 184 7.19 -7.88 -21.12
N ALA A 185 6.41 -8.10 -22.19
CA ALA A 185 6.24 -7.12 -23.26
C ALA A 185 5.64 -5.80 -22.76
N VAL A 186 4.60 -5.86 -21.91
CA VAL A 186 3.99 -4.66 -21.33
C VAL A 186 4.93 -3.98 -20.32
N LEU A 187 5.71 -4.74 -19.56
CA LEU A 187 6.74 -4.20 -18.68
C LEU A 187 7.86 -3.49 -19.45
N ASN A 188 8.22 -3.93 -20.65
CA ASN A 188 9.22 -3.24 -21.46
C ASN A 188 8.77 -1.86 -21.95
N CYS A 189 7.49 -1.49 -21.82
CA CYS A 189 7.02 -0.15 -22.14
C CYS A 189 7.45 0.88 -21.09
N ASP A 190 7.96 2.03 -21.54
CA ASP A 190 8.41 3.14 -20.67
C ASP A 190 7.25 3.77 -19.89
N LYS A 191 6.06 3.89 -20.51
CA LYS A 191 4.85 4.43 -19.90
C LYS A 191 3.75 3.38 -19.86
N ILE A 192 3.31 2.99 -18.66
CA ILE A 192 2.19 2.07 -18.47
C ILE A 192 0.88 2.89 -18.41
N THR A 193 0.14 2.92 -19.51
CA THR A 193 -1.19 3.57 -19.58
C THR A 193 -2.24 2.77 -18.79
N MET A 194 -3.39 3.37 -18.47
CA MET A 194 -4.50 2.65 -17.80
C MET A 194 -4.98 1.41 -18.58
N LYS A 195 -4.87 1.44 -19.92
CA LYS A 195 -5.21 0.27 -20.75
C LYS A 195 -4.21 -0.85 -20.58
N LEU A 196 -2.92 -0.54 -20.55
CA LEU A 196 -1.85 -1.49 -20.26
C LEU A 196 -1.98 -2.07 -18.84
N GLN A 197 -2.31 -1.25 -17.84
CA GLN A 197 -2.62 -1.74 -16.49
C GLN A 197 -3.78 -2.73 -16.52
N ARG A 198 -4.84 -2.46 -17.28
CA ARG A 198 -5.97 -3.38 -17.42
C ARG A 198 -5.59 -4.68 -18.13
N ILE A 199 -4.76 -4.62 -19.16
CA ILE A 199 -4.21 -5.83 -19.80
C ILE A 199 -3.45 -6.65 -18.76
N LEU A 200 -2.54 -6.03 -17.99
CA LEU A 200 -1.80 -6.68 -16.92
C LEU A 200 -2.72 -7.31 -15.86
N THR A 201 -3.81 -6.64 -15.47
CA THR A 201 -4.75 -7.21 -14.50
C THR A 201 -5.38 -8.51 -15.01
N LEU A 202 -5.80 -8.53 -16.28
CA LEU A 202 -6.45 -9.68 -16.88
C LEU A 202 -5.46 -10.82 -17.13
N THR A 203 -4.23 -10.51 -17.53
CA THR A 203 -3.18 -11.53 -17.71
C THR A 203 -2.79 -12.17 -16.39
N LEU A 204 -2.58 -11.37 -15.33
CA LEU A 204 -2.23 -11.88 -14.00
C LEU A 204 -3.30 -12.78 -13.42
N ILE A 205 -4.58 -12.38 -13.52
CA ILE A 205 -5.71 -13.21 -13.06
C ILE A 205 -5.78 -14.52 -13.86
N SER A 206 -5.60 -14.44 -15.19
CA SER A 206 -5.64 -15.64 -16.05
C SER A 206 -4.48 -16.60 -15.72
N ALA A 207 -3.28 -16.07 -15.52
CA ALA A 207 -2.10 -16.86 -15.17
C ALA A 207 -2.22 -17.48 -13.78
N GLU A 208 -2.67 -16.70 -12.79
CA GLU A 208 -2.97 -17.19 -11.43
C GLU A 208 -3.91 -18.38 -11.46
N ARG A 209 -5.05 -18.24 -12.15
CA ARG A 209 -6.06 -19.29 -12.22
C ARG A 209 -5.61 -20.54 -12.95
N LEU A 210 -4.81 -20.40 -14.01
CA LEU A 210 -4.27 -21.55 -14.73
C LEU A 210 -3.24 -22.33 -13.89
N MET A 211 -2.48 -21.64 -13.04
CA MET A 211 -1.46 -22.25 -12.17
C MET A 211 -2.03 -22.79 -10.86
N ARG A 212 -3.16 -22.25 -10.37
CA ARG A 212 -3.76 -22.60 -9.09
C ARG A 212 -3.89 -24.11 -8.88
N LYS A 213 -3.40 -24.61 -7.73
CA LYS A 213 -3.34 -26.03 -7.33
C LYS A 213 -2.48 -26.95 -8.22
N GLN A 214 -1.62 -26.42 -9.08
CA GLN A 214 -0.79 -27.22 -10.00
C GLN A 214 0.71 -27.07 -9.73
N GLU A 215 1.31 -27.95 -8.93
CA GLU A 215 2.73 -27.85 -8.52
C GLU A 215 3.70 -27.79 -9.71
N PHE A 216 3.46 -28.58 -10.75
CA PHE A 216 4.31 -28.65 -11.94
C PHE A 216 4.54 -27.28 -12.61
N TYR A 217 3.47 -26.52 -12.84
CA TYR A 217 3.57 -25.21 -13.49
C TYR A 217 4.18 -24.15 -12.58
N HIS A 218 3.96 -24.26 -11.26
CA HIS A 218 4.64 -23.40 -10.29
C HIS A 218 6.16 -23.58 -10.32
N GLU A 219 6.64 -24.83 -10.45
CA GLU A 219 8.08 -25.10 -10.51
C GLU A 219 8.71 -24.61 -11.82
N ILE A 220 8.08 -24.88 -12.97
CA ILE A 220 8.62 -24.51 -14.28
C ILE A 220 8.73 -22.99 -14.44
N TYR A 221 7.69 -22.26 -14.03
CA TYR A 221 7.63 -20.82 -14.20
C TYR A 221 8.06 -20.03 -12.96
N ALA A 222 8.64 -20.69 -11.95
CA ALA A 222 9.07 -20.08 -10.69
C ALA A 222 9.95 -18.85 -10.92
N GLU A 223 10.98 -18.97 -11.76
CA GLU A 223 11.96 -17.91 -11.99
C GLU A 223 11.37 -16.72 -12.74
N TYR A 224 10.67 -16.99 -13.84
CA TYR A 224 9.97 -15.95 -14.60
C TYR A 224 8.95 -15.21 -13.73
N SER A 225 8.18 -15.96 -12.93
CA SER A 225 7.19 -15.41 -12.00
C SER A 225 7.80 -14.43 -11.02
N VAL A 226 8.87 -14.84 -10.34
CA VAL A 226 9.53 -13.97 -9.37
C VAL A 226 10.10 -12.72 -10.04
N LEU A 227 10.75 -12.85 -11.20
CA LEU A 227 11.35 -11.71 -11.90
C LEU A 227 10.33 -10.65 -12.32
N PHE A 228 9.26 -11.03 -13.01
CA PHE A 228 8.28 -10.03 -13.46
C PHE A 228 7.47 -9.46 -12.29
N VAL A 229 7.19 -10.25 -11.24
CA VAL A 229 6.51 -9.74 -10.05
C VAL A 229 7.39 -8.70 -9.35
N MET A 230 8.68 -8.96 -9.18
CA MET A 230 9.60 -7.99 -8.60
C MET A 230 9.59 -6.68 -9.39
N GLU A 231 9.71 -6.74 -10.73
CA GLU A 231 9.63 -5.55 -11.59
C GLU A 231 8.29 -4.81 -11.45
N LEU A 232 7.16 -5.52 -11.40
CA LEU A 232 5.84 -4.91 -11.16
C LEU A 232 5.77 -4.20 -9.80
N LEU A 233 6.26 -4.84 -8.73
CA LEU A 233 6.28 -4.26 -7.39
C LEU A 233 7.20 -3.03 -7.33
N PHE A 234 8.39 -3.10 -7.95
CA PHE A 234 9.31 -1.96 -8.06
C PHE A 234 8.65 -0.77 -8.75
N ARG A 235 7.92 -0.99 -9.85
CA ARG A 235 7.18 0.08 -10.54
C ARG A 235 6.01 0.65 -9.74
N CYS A 236 5.40 -0.15 -8.86
CA CYS A 236 4.37 0.34 -7.96
C CYS A 236 4.92 1.28 -6.88
N VAL A 237 6.13 1.01 -6.37
CA VAL A 237 6.76 1.79 -5.29
C VAL A 237 7.56 2.97 -5.83
N TYR A 238 8.51 2.72 -6.74
CA TYR A 238 9.44 3.71 -7.25
C TYR A 238 8.90 4.33 -8.53
N LYS A 239 7.91 5.23 -8.36
CA LYS A 239 7.30 5.97 -9.46
C LYS A 239 8.34 6.88 -10.12
N LYS A 240 8.81 6.53 -11.32
CA LYS A 240 9.46 7.50 -12.21
C LYS A 240 8.37 8.46 -12.72
N ASN A 241 8.27 9.63 -12.09
CA ASN A 241 7.40 10.76 -12.45
C ASN A 241 5.91 10.60 -12.08
N GLU A 242 5.28 11.72 -11.68
CA GLU A 242 3.91 11.86 -11.17
C GLU A 242 2.78 11.50 -12.17
N GLU A 243 3.05 10.78 -13.26
CA GLU A 243 2.06 10.45 -14.29
C GLU A 243 1.25 9.17 -14.00
N PHE A 244 1.57 8.42 -12.93
CA PHE A 244 0.99 7.10 -12.66
C PHE A 244 0.03 7.09 -11.46
N GLN A 245 -1.27 7.09 -11.73
CA GLN A 245 -2.28 6.59 -10.79
C GLN A 245 -2.30 5.05 -10.89
N ILE A 246 -1.89 4.39 -9.82
CA ILE A 246 -1.93 2.93 -9.73
C ILE A 246 -3.40 2.51 -9.63
N ASP A 247 -3.90 1.72 -10.58
CA ASP A 247 -5.21 1.10 -10.47
C ASP A 247 -5.22 0.11 -9.29
N GLN A 248 -6.14 0.30 -8.36
CA GLN A 248 -6.32 -0.59 -7.21
C GLN A 248 -6.57 -2.04 -7.66
N ARG A 249 -7.18 -2.24 -8.84
CA ARG A 249 -7.42 -3.56 -9.42
C ARG A 249 -6.12 -4.28 -9.78
N LEU A 250 -5.13 -3.54 -10.26
CA LEU A 250 -3.81 -4.10 -10.59
C LEU A 250 -3.09 -4.54 -9.32
N LEU A 251 -3.12 -3.72 -8.28
CA LEU A 251 -2.53 -4.07 -6.97
C LEU A 251 -3.16 -5.33 -6.38
N ILE A 252 -4.50 -5.46 -6.46
CA ILE A 252 -5.18 -6.66 -5.99
C ILE A 252 -4.80 -7.87 -6.84
N ALA A 253 -4.71 -7.73 -8.17
CA ALA A 253 -4.29 -8.82 -9.05
C ALA A 253 -2.84 -9.28 -8.81
N ILE A 254 -1.92 -8.32 -8.59
CA ILE A 254 -0.52 -8.62 -8.22
C ILE A 254 -0.49 -9.35 -6.88
N GLY A 255 -1.21 -8.85 -5.88
CA GLY A 255 -1.29 -9.49 -4.57
C GLY A 255 -1.86 -10.92 -4.65
N ALA A 256 -2.94 -11.12 -5.39
CA ALA A 256 -3.54 -12.44 -5.59
C ALA A 256 -2.56 -13.42 -6.28
N TYR A 257 -1.83 -12.95 -7.29
CA TYR A 257 -0.81 -13.75 -7.97
C TYR A 257 0.34 -14.11 -7.03
N ILE A 258 0.83 -13.18 -6.20
CA ILE A 258 1.86 -13.47 -5.19
C ILE A 258 1.34 -14.53 -4.22
N TRP A 259 0.12 -14.35 -3.73
CA TRP A 259 -0.48 -15.24 -2.74
C TRP A 259 -0.59 -16.66 -3.27
N GLU A 260 -1.18 -16.86 -4.44
CA GLU A 260 -1.45 -18.20 -4.96
C GLU A 260 -0.20 -18.82 -5.64
N CYS A 261 0.59 -18.05 -6.39
CA CYS A 261 1.67 -18.60 -7.21
C CYS A 261 3.08 -18.56 -6.56
N ILE A 262 3.34 -17.61 -5.65
CA ILE A 262 4.69 -17.44 -5.07
C ILE A 262 4.76 -18.04 -3.67
N ILE A 263 3.81 -17.73 -2.77
CA ILE A 263 3.86 -18.15 -1.37
C ILE A 263 3.80 -19.67 -1.24
N TRP A 264 2.89 -20.32 -1.97
CA TRP A 264 2.69 -21.78 -1.88
C TRP A 264 3.76 -22.60 -2.61
N CYS A 265 4.74 -21.96 -3.26
CA CYS A 265 5.89 -22.63 -3.87
C CYS A 265 7.18 -22.28 -3.10
N PRO A 266 7.75 -23.20 -2.29
CA PRO A 266 8.91 -22.91 -1.43
C PRO A 266 10.13 -22.39 -2.18
N ARG A 267 10.39 -22.89 -3.40
CA ARG A 267 11.51 -22.42 -4.25
C ARG A 267 11.30 -20.98 -4.70
N SER A 268 10.09 -20.65 -5.16
CA SER A 268 9.72 -19.30 -5.58
C SER A 268 9.73 -18.33 -4.40
N LEU A 269 9.17 -18.71 -3.26
CA LEU A 269 9.17 -17.90 -2.03
C LEU A 269 10.59 -17.58 -1.57
N LYS A 270 11.48 -18.58 -1.53
CA LYS A 270 12.89 -18.37 -1.16
C LYS A 270 13.59 -17.39 -2.10
N LYS A 271 13.44 -17.55 -3.42
CA LYS A 271 13.99 -16.61 -4.41
C LYS A 271 13.40 -15.20 -4.24
N PHE A 272 12.08 -15.10 -4.07
CA PHE A 272 11.37 -13.83 -3.89
C PHE A 272 11.88 -13.07 -2.66
N VAL A 273 12.08 -13.75 -1.53
CA VAL A 273 12.66 -13.15 -0.33
C VAL A 273 14.12 -12.75 -0.56
N HIS A 274 14.92 -13.58 -1.24
CA HIS A 274 16.31 -13.25 -1.56
C HIS A 274 16.47 -12.01 -2.47
N TYR A 275 15.54 -11.78 -3.40
CA TYR A 275 15.52 -10.57 -4.22
C TYR A 275 14.99 -9.33 -3.47
N GLY A 276 14.64 -9.46 -2.19
CA GLY A 276 14.14 -8.35 -1.37
C GLY A 276 12.64 -8.09 -1.52
N GLY A 277 11.87 -9.04 -2.08
CA GLY A 277 10.43 -8.88 -2.29
C GLY A 277 9.64 -8.60 -1.01
N LEU A 278 10.12 -9.11 0.14
CA LEU A 278 9.51 -8.82 1.44
C LEU A 278 9.58 -7.33 1.82
N TYR A 279 10.71 -6.67 1.57
CA TYR A 279 10.86 -5.24 1.86
C TYR A 279 9.91 -4.40 0.98
N ILE A 280 9.81 -4.75 -0.31
CA ILE A 280 8.91 -4.05 -1.23
C ILE A 280 7.45 -4.25 -0.82
N VAL A 281 7.06 -5.46 -0.36
CA VAL A 281 5.71 -5.70 0.17
C VAL A 281 5.42 -4.82 1.40
N LEU A 282 6.40 -4.61 2.29
CA LEU A 282 6.25 -3.69 3.43
C LEU A 282 6.12 -2.23 2.99
N ASP A 283 6.94 -1.78 2.04
CA ASP A 283 6.84 -0.43 1.46
C ASP A 283 5.46 -0.22 0.81
N ILE A 284 4.95 -1.23 0.14
CA ILE A 284 3.63 -1.25 -0.48
C ILE A 284 2.52 -1.14 0.57
N ILE A 285 2.61 -1.87 1.69
CA ILE A 285 1.64 -1.81 2.79
C ILE A 285 1.53 -0.38 3.37
N GLU A 286 2.66 0.35 3.42
CA GLU A 286 2.69 1.74 3.90
C GLU A 286 1.97 2.71 2.95
N ILE A 287 2.06 2.51 1.63
CA ILE A 287 1.56 3.45 0.61
C ILE A 287 0.08 3.20 0.22
N ILE A 288 -0.38 1.95 0.28
CA ILE A 288 -1.64 1.52 -0.35
C ILE A 288 -2.91 1.86 0.46
N PRO A 289 -4.08 2.03 -0.21
CA PRO A 289 -5.40 2.17 0.43
C PRO A 289 -5.88 0.92 1.19
N TYR A 290 -6.83 1.10 2.12
CA TYR A 290 -7.27 0.08 3.07
C TYR A 290 -7.53 -1.34 2.48
N TYR A 291 -8.30 -1.46 1.40
CA TYR A 291 -8.70 -2.78 0.86
C TYR A 291 -7.52 -3.60 0.37
N SER A 292 -6.65 -3.03 -0.45
CA SER A 292 -5.46 -3.75 -0.90
C SER A 292 -4.44 -3.90 0.24
N ARG A 293 -4.38 -2.96 1.20
CA ARG A 293 -3.55 -3.13 2.41
C ARG A 293 -3.96 -4.36 3.22
N CYS A 294 -5.26 -4.63 3.34
CA CYS A 294 -5.77 -5.85 3.99
C CYS A 294 -5.28 -7.13 3.29
N LEU A 295 -5.27 -7.14 1.95
CA LEU A 295 -4.74 -8.25 1.15
C LEU A 295 -3.23 -8.45 1.40
N TYR A 296 -2.43 -7.38 1.29
CA TYR A 296 -0.98 -7.46 1.46
C TYR A 296 -0.55 -7.82 2.89
N LEU A 297 -1.32 -7.44 3.91
CA LEU A 297 -1.09 -7.93 5.27
C LEU A 297 -1.38 -9.42 5.42
N GLY A 298 -2.33 -9.98 4.67
CA GLY A 298 -2.57 -11.43 4.61
C GLY A 298 -1.46 -12.17 3.85
N ILE A 299 -0.96 -11.59 2.76
CA ILE A 299 0.23 -12.09 2.06
C ILE A 299 1.42 -12.12 3.02
N LEU A 300 1.62 -11.05 3.80
CA LEU A 300 2.72 -10.97 4.75
C LEU A 300 2.60 -12.02 5.87
N THR A 301 1.39 -12.29 6.38
CA THR A 301 1.19 -13.35 7.39
C THR A 301 1.60 -14.71 6.85
N ASP A 302 1.13 -15.06 5.66
CA ASP A 302 1.36 -16.39 5.09
C ASP A 302 2.81 -16.55 4.62
N MET A 303 3.45 -15.46 4.16
CA MET A 303 4.89 -15.44 3.91
C MET A 303 5.70 -15.72 5.18
N CYS A 304 5.33 -15.08 6.31
CA CYS A 304 6.03 -15.25 7.57
C CYS A 304 5.80 -16.63 8.21
N ASP A 305 4.71 -17.31 7.88
CA ASP A 305 4.47 -18.67 8.35
C ASP A 305 5.23 -19.70 7.51
N ASN A 306 5.28 -19.51 6.19
CA ASN A 306 5.96 -20.43 5.26
C ASN A 306 7.48 -20.19 5.14
N PHE A 307 7.98 -19.01 5.51
CA PHE A 307 9.40 -18.67 5.48
C PHE A 307 9.83 -17.88 6.71
N HIS A 308 11.05 -18.13 7.18
CA HIS A 308 11.60 -17.41 8.33
C HIS A 308 11.96 -15.96 7.96
N CYS A 309 11.01 -15.06 8.18
CA CYS A 309 11.11 -13.65 7.83
C CYS A 309 11.66 -12.75 8.95
N SER A 310 11.86 -13.26 10.18
CA SER A 310 12.18 -12.47 11.38
C SER A 310 13.36 -11.50 11.22
N PRO A 311 14.50 -11.89 10.59
CA PRO A 311 15.60 -10.95 10.37
C PRO A 311 15.20 -9.77 9.46
N PHE A 312 14.49 -10.05 8.37
CA PHE A 312 14.06 -9.04 7.40
C PHE A 312 13.02 -8.07 8.00
N LEU A 313 12.11 -8.60 8.81
CA LEU A 313 11.13 -7.79 9.55
C LEU A 313 11.81 -6.83 10.54
N SER A 314 12.91 -7.27 11.16
CA SER A 314 13.66 -6.43 12.09
C SER A 314 14.42 -5.30 11.38
N THR A 315 14.99 -5.57 10.21
CA THR A 315 15.85 -4.63 9.48
C THR A 315 15.12 -3.65 8.58
N TRP A 316 13.83 -3.86 8.30
CA TRP A 316 13.05 -2.98 7.44
C TRP A 316 12.92 -1.56 8.02
N ARG A 317 13.02 -0.57 7.13
CA ARG A 317 12.83 0.86 7.41
C ARG A 317 11.94 1.47 6.34
N GLY A 318 10.78 1.96 6.75
CA GLY A 318 9.81 2.62 5.88
C GLY A 318 10.09 4.10 5.68
N ILE A 319 9.08 4.77 5.12
CA ILE A 319 9.10 6.20 4.84
C ILE A 319 9.21 6.96 6.18
N ASN A 320 10.16 7.88 6.29
CA ASN A 320 10.54 8.60 7.52
C ASN A 320 11.22 7.72 8.59
N GLU A 321 11.99 6.69 8.19
CA GLU A 321 12.67 5.75 9.10
C GLU A 321 11.72 4.99 10.04
N ARG A 322 10.43 4.89 9.67
CA ARG A 322 9.45 4.14 10.45
C ARG A 322 9.83 2.68 10.49
N ARG A 323 9.66 2.06 11.66
CA ARG A 323 9.91 0.63 11.86
C ARG A 323 8.60 -0.15 11.78
N LEU A 324 8.71 -1.46 11.57
CA LEU A 324 7.56 -2.37 11.44
C LEU A 324 6.53 -2.20 12.57
N LEU A 325 6.97 -2.18 13.84
CA LEU A 325 6.07 -2.08 14.99
C LEU A 325 5.26 -0.77 14.99
N SER A 326 5.88 0.34 14.58
CA SER A 326 5.20 1.63 14.48
C SER A 326 4.24 1.65 13.29
N LEU A 327 4.62 1.07 12.13
CA LEU A 327 3.72 0.89 10.99
C LEU A 327 2.47 0.08 11.38
N LEU A 328 2.65 -1.07 12.03
CA LEU A 328 1.53 -1.92 12.44
C LEU A 328 0.63 -1.22 13.48
N ALA A 329 1.21 -0.49 14.43
CA ALA A 329 0.45 0.28 15.42
C ALA A 329 -0.35 1.43 14.77
N MET A 330 0.23 2.11 13.77
CA MET A 330 -0.46 3.13 12.98
C MET A 330 -1.64 2.54 12.21
N ILE A 331 -1.43 1.44 11.47
CA ILE A 331 -2.49 0.78 10.70
C ILE A 331 -3.61 0.28 11.62
N TRP A 332 -3.26 -0.22 12.81
CA TRP A 332 -4.24 -0.62 13.83
C TRP A 332 -5.13 0.55 14.25
N ARG A 333 -4.53 1.72 14.53
CA ARG A 333 -5.26 2.95 14.90
C ARG A 333 -6.19 3.42 13.78
N GLU A 334 -5.70 3.45 12.56
CA GLU A 334 -6.51 3.81 11.39
C GLU A 334 -7.72 2.90 11.24
N GLU A 335 -7.53 1.60 11.48
CA GLU A 335 -8.61 0.63 11.47
C GLU A 335 -9.62 0.91 12.60
N GLU A 336 -9.17 1.10 13.84
CA GLU A 336 -10.05 1.46 14.96
C GLU A 336 -10.90 2.70 14.70
N ILE A 337 -10.33 3.72 14.05
CA ILE A 337 -11.06 4.92 13.62
C ILE A 337 -12.13 4.56 12.58
N ARG A 338 -11.79 3.73 11.58
CA ARG A 338 -12.70 3.30 10.51
C ARG A 338 -13.91 2.52 11.05
N ILE A 339 -13.67 1.56 11.95
CA ILE A 339 -14.72 0.74 12.59
C ILE A 339 -15.35 1.41 13.81
N LYS A 340 -14.93 2.64 14.14
CA LYS A 340 -15.43 3.48 15.24
C LYS A 340 -15.35 2.80 16.60
N VAL A 341 -14.21 2.17 16.89
CA VAL A 341 -13.89 1.63 18.22
C VAL A 341 -13.65 2.80 19.16
N LEU A 342 -14.30 2.78 20.31
CA LEU A 342 -14.11 3.78 21.36
C LEU A 342 -12.86 3.45 22.17
N ARG A 343 -11.89 4.36 22.20
CA ARG A 343 -10.70 4.29 23.08
C ARG A 343 -10.93 4.92 24.46
N ASN A 344 -12.05 5.61 24.66
CA ASN A 344 -12.27 6.38 25.89
C ASN A 344 -12.74 5.51 27.07
N VAL A 345 -12.17 5.85 28.22
CA VAL A 345 -11.90 5.05 29.41
C VAL A 345 -13.13 4.73 30.29
N ASP A 346 -14.35 5.13 29.96
CA ASP A 346 -15.47 4.95 30.93
C ASP A 346 -16.34 3.72 30.70
N ASP A 347 -16.46 3.23 29.46
CA ASP A 347 -17.32 2.08 29.16
C ASP A 347 -16.56 0.75 29.19
N THR A 348 -16.59 0.12 30.36
CA THR A 348 -16.00 -1.20 30.62
C THR A 348 -16.59 -2.31 29.71
N GLU A 349 -17.78 -2.09 29.16
CA GLU A 349 -18.52 -3.06 28.34
C GLU A 349 -18.19 -3.01 26.83
N LEU A 350 -17.46 -1.98 26.38
CA LEU A 350 -17.24 -1.67 24.96
C LEU A 350 -15.81 -1.98 24.46
N LEU A 351 -15.01 -2.67 25.27
CA LEU A 351 -13.57 -2.80 25.01
C LEU A 351 -13.29 -3.47 23.65
N GLN A 352 -12.73 -2.68 22.72
CA GLN A 352 -12.33 -3.06 21.36
C GLN A 352 -13.46 -3.58 20.43
N MET A 353 -14.73 -3.48 20.83
CA MET A 353 -15.85 -3.80 19.93
C MET A 353 -15.98 -2.72 18.85
N SER A 354 -16.22 -3.13 17.60
CA SER A 354 -16.63 -2.17 16.58
C SER A 354 -18.05 -1.69 16.88
N ARG A 355 -18.40 -0.49 16.39
CA ARG A 355 -19.75 0.04 16.60
C ARG A 355 -20.82 -0.88 16.01
N GLN A 356 -20.52 -1.49 14.85
CA GLN A 356 -21.43 -2.43 14.21
C GLN A 356 -21.57 -3.71 15.04
N GLN A 357 -20.45 -4.31 15.46
CA GLN A 357 -20.47 -5.49 16.34
C GLN A 357 -21.30 -5.22 17.60
N TRP A 358 -21.09 -4.08 18.27
CA TRP A 358 -21.82 -3.76 19.50
C TRP A 358 -23.34 -3.67 19.26
N VAL A 359 -23.77 -3.01 18.18
CA VAL A 359 -25.20 -2.97 17.81
C VAL A 359 -25.73 -4.38 17.55
N ASP A 360 -24.99 -5.20 16.82
CA ASP A 360 -25.41 -6.55 16.47
C ASP A 360 -25.48 -7.48 17.70
N THR A 361 -24.57 -7.32 18.67
CA THR A 361 -24.55 -8.09 19.91
C THR A 361 -25.70 -7.74 20.86
N TYR A 362 -26.01 -6.46 21.03
CA TYR A 362 -26.93 -6.00 22.09
C TYR A 362 -28.32 -5.62 21.58
N HIS A 363 -28.46 -5.19 20.33
CA HIS A 363 -29.70 -4.62 19.79
C HIS A 363 -30.34 -5.44 18.66
N VAL A 364 -29.62 -6.41 18.09
CA VAL A 364 -30.12 -7.29 17.04
C VAL A 364 -30.37 -8.69 17.60
N LYS A 365 -31.36 -9.40 17.02
CA LYS A 365 -31.60 -10.80 17.34
C LYS A 365 -30.47 -11.65 16.75
N LEU A 366 -29.76 -12.35 17.62
CA LEU A 366 -28.63 -13.21 17.27
C LEU A 366 -29.13 -14.50 16.60
N ASP A 367 -28.37 -14.96 15.60
CA ASP A 367 -28.63 -16.22 14.89
C ASP A 367 -27.60 -17.28 15.27
N THR A 368 -27.99 -18.55 15.22
CA THR A 368 -27.17 -19.73 15.52
C THR A 368 -25.94 -19.87 14.62
N GLY A 369 -25.99 -19.35 13.40
CA GLY A 369 -24.92 -19.50 12.41
C GLY A 369 -23.89 -18.36 12.36
N ILE A 370 -24.12 -17.24 13.05
CA ILE A 370 -23.34 -16.02 12.85
C ILE A 370 -23.04 -15.34 14.19
N SER A 371 -21.76 -15.28 14.54
CA SER A 371 -21.27 -14.47 15.67
C SER A 371 -20.80 -13.11 15.16
N PRO A 372 -21.34 -11.99 15.67
CA PRO A 372 -20.86 -10.65 15.34
C PRO A 372 -19.34 -10.49 15.54
N ALA A 373 -18.77 -11.02 16.62
CA ALA A 373 -17.32 -11.00 16.86
C ALA A 373 -16.52 -11.71 15.75
N LEU A 374 -17.00 -12.86 15.25
CA LEU A 374 -16.34 -13.56 14.16
C LEU A 374 -16.42 -12.78 12.85
N THR A 375 -17.58 -12.18 12.54
CA THR A 375 -17.72 -11.37 11.32
C THR A 375 -16.76 -10.18 11.30
N ASP A 376 -16.52 -9.55 12.46
CA ASP A 376 -15.57 -8.47 12.63
C ASP A 376 -14.10 -8.93 12.43
N ILE A 377 -13.76 -10.17 12.82
CA ILE A 377 -12.40 -10.72 12.69
C ILE A 377 -12.04 -11.00 11.22
N VAL A 378 -12.95 -11.60 10.44
CA VAL A 378 -12.66 -12.09 9.07
C VAL A 378 -12.22 -10.94 8.13
N GLY A 379 -12.89 -9.79 8.22
CA GLY A 379 -12.66 -8.64 7.33
C GLY A 379 -11.67 -7.60 7.84
N SER A 380 -11.23 -7.70 9.10
CA SER A 380 -10.41 -6.67 9.72
C SER A 380 -8.92 -6.86 9.43
N VAL A 381 -8.20 -5.74 9.39
CA VAL A 381 -6.73 -5.71 9.41
C VAL A 381 -6.18 -6.09 10.78
N ARG A 382 -6.96 -5.89 11.87
CA ARG A 382 -6.54 -6.21 13.26
C ARG A 382 -6.16 -7.67 13.44
N SER A 383 -6.93 -8.60 12.87
CA SER A 383 -6.63 -10.03 12.95
C SER A 383 -5.29 -10.39 12.29
N LYS A 384 -5.00 -9.78 11.13
CA LYS A 384 -3.75 -9.97 10.38
C LYS A 384 -2.54 -9.40 11.12
N ILE A 385 -2.69 -8.21 11.71
CA ILE A 385 -1.65 -7.61 12.55
C ILE A 385 -1.35 -8.50 13.75
N TYR A 386 -2.39 -8.97 14.45
CA TYR A 386 -2.23 -9.87 15.59
C TYR A 386 -1.48 -11.16 15.21
N SER A 387 -1.81 -11.79 14.06
CA SER A 387 -1.09 -12.97 13.59
C SER A 387 0.39 -12.69 13.28
N ILE A 388 0.72 -11.54 12.66
CA ILE A 388 2.12 -11.15 12.43
C ILE A 388 2.86 -11.02 13.77
N PHE A 389 2.26 -10.37 14.76
CA PHE A 389 2.83 -10.25 16.11
C PHE A 389 3.07 -11.62 16.75
N LYS A 390 2.13 -12.57 16.60
CA LYS A 390 2.31 -13.93 17.13
C LYS A 390 3.40 -14.71 16.43
N LEU A 391 3.58 -14.52 15.12
CA LEU A 391 4.68 -15.12 14.37
C LEU A 391 6.04 -14.54 14.82
N ILE A 392 6.11 -13.23 15.06
CA ILE A 392 7.31 -12.59 15.63
C ILE A 392 7.60 -13.12 17.04
N GLU A 393 6.58 -13.31 17.88
CA GLU A 393 6.73 -13.88 19.22
C GLU A 393 7.18 -15.36 19.20
N ARG A 394 6.68 -16.15 18.25
CA ARG A 394 7.10 -17.55 18.06
C ARG A 394 8.61 -17.63 17.79
N ASP A 395 9.12 -16.73 16.95
CA ASP A 395 10.53 -16.68 16.56
C ASP A 395 11.34 -15.66 17.40
N ARG A 396 10.89 -15.36 18.63
CA ARG A 396 11.46 -14.30 19.48
C ARG A 396 12.97 -14.37 19.63
N GLU A 397 13.53 -15.56 19.88
CA GLU A 397 14.98 -15.73 20.06
C GLU A 397 15.75 -15.24 18.84
N ARG A 398 15.29 -15.59 17.63
CA ARG A 398 15.94 -15.19 16.38
C ARG A 398 15.68 -13.73 16.04
N TYR A 399 14.50 -13.23 16.37
CA TYR A 399 14.16 -11.82 16.22
C TYR A 399 15.04 -10.94 17.12
N GLU A 400 15.21 -11.31 18.39
CA GLU A 400 16.11 -10.61 19.32
C GLU A 400 17.57 -10.77 18.92
N MET A 401 18.02 -11.96 18.47
CA MET A 401 19.37 -12.14 17.92
C MET A 401 19.63 -11.25 16.70
N ALA A 402 18.67 -11.13 15.78
CA ALA A 402 18.81 -10.24 14.62
C ALA A 402 18.86 -8.78 15.07
N LYS A 403 17.97 -8.38 15.98
CA LYS A 403 17.90 -7.03 16.53
C LYS A 403 19.18 -6.61 17.26
N GLU A 404 19.78 -7.50 18.04
CA GLU A 404 21.07 -7.29 18.70
C GLU A 404 22.22 -7.20 17.68
N ARG A 405 22.28 -8.13 16.72
CA ARG A 405 23.30 -8.15 15.66
C ARG A 405 23.29 -6.89 14.79
N TYR A 406 22.10 -6.41 14.43
CA TYR A 406 21.94 -5.20 13.63
C TYR A 406 21.95 -3.91 14.45
N LYS A 407 22.25 -3.99 15.77
CA LYS A 407 22.27 -2.84 16.71
C LYS A 407 21.08 -1.92 16.48
N ILE A 408 19.88 -2.49 16.40
CA ILE A 408 18.66 -1.72 16.21
C ILE A 408 18.38 -1.01 17.54
N LEU A 409 18.95 0.18 17.68
CA LEU A 409 18.85 1.03 18.86
C LEU A 409 17.38 1.16 19.26
N TYR A 410 17.04 0.69 20.45
CA TYR A 410 15.80 1.05 21.13
C TYR A 410 15.89 2.55 21.44
N SER A 411 15.31 3.36 20.57
CA SER A 411 14.90 4.70 20.94
C SER A 411 13.72 5.08 20.04
N ASN A 412 12.61 5.37 20.70
CA ASN A 412 11.46 6.12 20.19
C ASN A 412 10.34 5.32 19.50
N LEU A 413 9.87 4.22 20.09
CA LEU A 413 8.43 3.92 19.95
C LEU A 413 7.67 4.96 20.77
N SER A 414 6.75 5.67 20.12
CA SER A 414 5.90 6.67 20.79
C SER A 414 5.10 6.03 21.93
N THR A 415 4.69 6.84 22.92
CA THR A 415 3.79 6.41 23.99
C THR A 415 2.53 5.75 23.43
N GLU A 416 1.98 6.33 22.37
CA GLU A 416 0.80 5.81 21.66
C GLU A 416 1.05 4.45 20.99
N ASP A 417 2.22 4.25 20.40
CA ASP A 417 2.60 2.95 19.81
C ASP A 417 2.77 1.90 20.90
N ARG A 418 3.40 2.22 22.04
CA ARG A 418 3.54 1.29 23.18
C ARG A 418 2.17 0.85 23.71
N ILE A 419 1.22 1.77 23.86
CA ILE A 419 -0.15 1.46 24.27
C ILE A 419 -0.84 0.57 23.23
N THR A 420 -0.73 0.93 21.94
CA THR A 420 -1.37 0.18 20.86
C THR A 420 -0.81 -1.25 20.76
N ILE A 421 0.50 -1.44 20.93
CA ILE A 421 1.13 -2.77 20.95
C ILE A 421 0.61 -3.60 22.14
N SER A 422 0.50 -3.01 23.33
CA SER A 422 -0.11 -3.67 24.51
C SER A 422 -1.54 -4.15 24.21
N MET A 423 -2.33 -3.32 23.54
CA MET A 423 -3.68 -3.66 23.08
C MET A 423 -3.68 -4.80 22.05
N ILE A 424 -2.74 -4.81 21.11
CA ILE A 424 -2.60 -5.88 20.11
C ILE A 424 -2.35 -7.22 20.80
N HIS A 425 -1.48 -7.30 21.80
CA HIS A 425 -1.22 -8.56 22.53
C HIS A 425 -2.47 -9.14 23.21
N LEU A 426 -3.42 -8.28 23.60
CA LEU A 426 -4.67 -8.68 24.25
C LEU A 426 -5.80 -9.00 23.27
N TYR A 427 -5.67 -8.64 21.99
CA TYR A 427 -6.74 -8.67 21.00
C TYR A 427 -7.52 -10.00 20.96
N PHE A 428 -6.83 -11.13 20.80
CA PHE A 428 -7.50 -12.42 20.69
C PHE A 428 -8.23 -12.81 21.97
N THR A 429 -7.62 -12.54 23.13
CA THR A 429 -8.24 -12.78 24.44
C THR A 429 -9.51 -11.95 24.61
N LEU A 430 -9.47 -10.69 24.16
CA LEU A 430 -10.63 -9.81 24.18
C LEU A 430 -11.72 -10.30 23.23
N LYS A 431 -11.36 -10.70 22.00
CA LYS A 431 -12.30 -11.27 21.03
C LYS A 431 -12.97 -12.55 21.53
N LEU A 432 -12.23 -13.45 22.17
CA LEU A 432 -12.81 -14.63 22.82
C LEU A 432 -13.80 -14.24 23.91
N GLY A 433 -13.47 -13.24 24.73
CA GLY A 433 -14.40 -12.71 25.73
C GLY A 433 -15.68 -12.14 25.14
N GLN A 434 -15.59 -11.40 24.04
CA GLN A 434 -16.75 -10.87 23.30
C GLN A 434 -17.65 -12.00 22.77
N MET A 435 -17.08 -13.10 22.26
CA MET A 435 -17.86 -14.27 21.83
C MET A 435 -18.62 -14.91 22.99
N TRP A 436 -18.03 -15.00 24.19
CA TRP A 436 -18.74 -15.51 25.38
C TRP A 436 -19.92 -14.62 25.78
N VAL A 437 -19.78 -13.30 25.64
CA VAL A 437 -20.88 -12.35 25.86
C VAL A 437 -22.01 -12.57 24.83
N GLU A 438 -21.66 -12.77 23.56
CA GLU A 438 -22.63 -13.06 22.49
C GLU A 438 -23.40 -14.36 22.75
N VAL A 439 -22.73 -15.42 23.21
CA VAL A 439 -23.39 -16.69 23.59
C VAL A 439 -24.37 -16.48 24.74
N ALA A 440 -23.99 -15.72 25.76
CA ALA A 440 -24.89 -15.41 26.87
C ALA A 440 -26.10 -14.58 26.43
N LYS A 441 -25.89 -13.58 25.56
CA LYS A 441 -26.97 -12.76 25.00
C LYS A 441 -27.91 -13.58 24.11
N TYR A 442 -27.37 -14.52 23.34
CA TYR A 442 -28.19 -15.43 22.54
C TYR A 442 -29.08 -16.29 23.44
N PHE A 443 -28.54 -16.87 24.52
CA PHE A 443 -29.34 -17.64 25.47
C PHE A 443 -30.44 -16.80 26.15
N GLU A 444 -30.13 -15.55 26.52
CA GLU A 444 -31.10 -14.60 27.04
C GLU A 444 -32.25 -14.34 26.05
N GLN A 445 -31.93 -14.12 24.76
CA GLN A 445 -32.91 -13.86 23.70
C GLN A 445 -33.79 -15.08 23.38
N VAL A 446 -33.26 -16.30 23.48
CA VAL A 446 -34.02 -17.54 23.25
C VAL A 446 -34.79 -17.98 24.51
N GLY A 447 -34.49 -17.41 25.67
CA GLY A 447 -35.09 -17.77 26.95
C GLY A 447 -34.51 -19.06 27.55
N ILE A 448 -33.27 -19.40 27.21
CA ILE A 448 -32.54 -20.56 27.74
C ILE A 448 -31.69 -20.10 28.92
N THR A 449 -31.88 -20.71 30.09
CA THR A 449 -31.00 -20.50 31.25
C THR A 449 -30.05 -21.68 31.38
N PRO A 450 -28.73 -21.50 31.16
CA PRO A 450 -27.77 -22.58 31.36
C PRO A 450 -27.69 -22.95 32.85
N LEU A 451 -27.89 -24.23 33.18
CA LEU A 451 -27.94 -24.74 34.55
C LEU A 451 -26.63 -25.46 34.93
N GLY A 452 -26.32 -25.50 36.22
CA GLY A 452 -25.19 -26.27 36.76
C GLY A 452 -23.82 -25.71 36.34
N MET A 453 -22.94 -26.61 35.88
CA MET A 453 -21.55 -26.27 35.53
C MET A 453 -21.45 -25.34 34.32
N ASP A 454 -22.35 -25.48 33.34
CA ASP A 454 -22.30 -24.68 32.10
C ASP A 454 -22.61 -23.20 32.38
N GLY A 455 -23.59 -22.94 33.25
CA GLY A 455 -23.93 -21.58 33.69
C GLY A 455 -22.79 -20.93 34.49
N GLN A 456 -22.14 -21.70 35.38
CA GLN A 456 -20.96 -21.23 36.12
C GLN A 456 -19.77 -20.94 35.19
N ALA A 457 -19.51 -21.81 34.21
CA ALA A 457 -18.45 -21.60 33.23
C ALA A 457 -18.68 -20.33 32.41
N LEU A 458 -19.90 -20.13 31.90
CA LEU A 458 -20.28 -18.93 31.14
C LEU A 458 -20.10 -17.66 31.98
N PHE A 459 -20.58 -17.68 33.23
CA PHE A 459 -20.43 -16.55 34.16
C PHE A 459 -18.95 -16.21 34.41
N LEU A 460 -18.12 -17.22 34.68
CA LEU A 460 -16.68 -17.03 34.92
C LEU A 460 -15.96 -16.46 33.69
N MET A 461 -16.30 -16.91 32.48
CA MET A 461 -15.71 -16.40 31.24
C MET A 461 -16.06 -14.94 31.00
N ILE A 462 -17.31 -14.53 31.25
CA ILE A 462 -17.75 -13.14 31.14
C ILE A 462 -17.09 -12.26 32.21
N GLN A 463 -17.01 -12.74 33.45
CA GLN A 463 -16.34 -12.03 34.52
C GLN A 463 -14.85 -11.80 34.19
N ARG A 464 -14.18 -12.82 33.63
CA ARG A 464 -12.80 -12.71 33.17
C ARG A 464 -12.64 -11.67 32.07
N TYR A 465 -13.58 -11.59 31.13
CA TYR A 465 -13.59 -10.56 30.10
C TYR A 465 -13.67 -9.14 30.70
N ASN A 466 -14.58 -8.93 31.66
CA ASN A 466 -14.71 -7.63 32.33
C ASN A 466 -13.45 -7.24 33.13
N LEU A 467 -12.77 -8.22 33.76
CA LEU A 467 -11.50 -8.00 34.46
C LEU A 467 -10.37 -7.59 33.49
N TRP A 468 -10.39 -8.05 32.24
CA TRP A 468 -9.41 -7.61 31.24
C TRP A 468 -9.52 -6.12 30.92
N ALA A 469 -10.72 -5.54 30.99
CA ALA A 469 -10.89 -4.11 30.78
C ALA A 469 -10.19 -3.29 31.88
N SER A 470 -10.34 -3.67 33.16
CA SER A 470 -9.63 -3.01 34.27
C SER A 470 -8.10 -3.21 34.18
N LEU A 471 -7.65 -4.42 33.84
CA LEU A 471 -6.22 -4.70 33.67
C LEU A 471 -5.58 -3.94 32.51
N THR A 472 -6.34 -3.69 31.44
CA THR A 472 -5.85 -2.92 30.29
C THR A 472 -5.62 -1.46 30.68
N LYS A 473 -6.57 -0.85 31.41
CA LYS A 473 -6.40 0.51 31.96
C LYS A 473 -5.20 0.62 32.89
N GLU A 474 -4.99 -0.36 33.76
CA GLU A 474 -3.84 -0.38 34.66
C GLU A 474 -2.51 -0.49 33.89
N LYS A 475 -2.47 -1.31 32.84
CA LYS A 475 -1.29 -1.42 31.97
C LYS A 475 -1.00 -0.12 31.22
N GLU A 476 -2.03 0.55 30.71
CA GLU A 476 -1.89 1.85 30.05
C GLU A 476 -1.32 2.90 31.00
N ALA A 477 -1.85 2.99 32.23
CA ALA A 477 -1.35 3.89 33.25
C ALA A 477 0.13 3.61 33.60
N LYS A 478 0.50 2.33 33.72
CA LYS A 478 1.90 1.90 33.95
C LYS A 478 2.82 2.30 32.81
N ILE A 479 2.40 2.14 31.55
CA ILE A 479 3.19 2.56 30.38
C ILE A 479 3.42 4.06 30.40
N ILE A 480 2.37 4.86 30.64
CA ILE A 480 2.47 6.31 30.72
C ILE A 480 3.43 6.73 31.84
N GLN A 481 3.34 6.10 33.02
CA GLN A 481 4.26 6.36 34.13
C GLN A 481 5.71 5.99 33.77
N SER A 482 5.94 4.83 33.13
CA SER A 482 7.31 4.43 32.75
C SER A 482 7.94 5.38 31.74
N VAL A 483 7.16 5.93 30.80
CA VAL A 483 7.70 6.88 29.82
C VAL A 483 8.01 8.23 30.46
N LYS A 484 7.16 8.72 31.37
CA LYS A 484 7.47 9.93 32.16
C LYS A 484 8.75 9.76 32.96
N LEU A 485 8.96 8.60 33.58
CA LEU A 485 10.20 8.31 34.30
C LEU A 485 11.42 8.25 33.36
N GLU A 486 11.30 7.67 32.16
CA GLU A 486 12.36 7.70 31.14
C GLU A 486 12.68 9.13 30.70
N GLU A 487 11.66 9.97 30.50
CA GLU A 487 11.81 11.39 30.17
C GLU A 487 12.51 12.17 31.30
N ASP A 488 12.11 11.97 32.56
CA ASP A 488 12.74 12.60 33.73
C ASP A 488 14.22 12.20 33.88
N ILE A 489 14.57 10.95 33.54
CA ILE A 489 15.95 10.46 33.57
C ILE A 489 16.76 11.11 32.45
N ASN A 490 16.24 11.11 31.23
CA ASN A 490 16.91 11.73 30.08
C ASN A 490 17.13 13.23 30.31
N GLU A 491 16.14 13.93 30.86
CA GLU A 491 16.26 15.34 31.21
C GLU A 491 17.37 15.57 32.25
N LYS A 492 17.44 14.73 33.30
CA LYS A 492 18.52 14.80 34.30
C LYS A 492 19.89 14.49 33.70
N ASP A 493 19.98 13.53 32.79
CA ASP A 493 21.24 13.17 32.11
C ASP A 493 21.71 14.30 31.19
N GLU A 494 20.79 14.97 30.47
CA GLU A 494 21.12 16.17 29.69
C GLU A 494 21.57 17.32 30.58
N TYR A 495 20.89 17.57 31.71
CA TYR A 495 21.36 18.55 32.69
C TYR A 495 22.74 18.20 33.27
N ALA A 496 23.01 16.92 33.51
CA ALA A 496 24.32 16.45 33.93
C ALA A 496 25.38 16.68 32.84
N ARG A 497 25.08 16.39 31.57
CA ARG A 497 25.97 16.70 30.43
C ARG A 497 26.27 18.19 30.33
N ILE A 498 25.26 19.04 30.44
CA ILE A 498 25.44 20.50 30.41
C ILE A 498 26.35 20.93 31.57
N ARG A 499 26.13 20.42 32.79
CA ARG A 499 26.98 20.72 33.95
C ARG A 499 28.42 20.22 33.76
N ASP A 500 28.57 18.99 33.29
CA ASP A 500 29.87 18.30 33.19
C ASP A 500 30.70 18.80 31.99
N SER A 501 30.07 19.44 31.00
CA SER A 501 30.75 20.12 29.90
C SER A 501 31.68 21.25 30.36
N LYS A 502 31.65 21.63 31.66
CA LYS A 502 32.47 22.69 32.29
C LYS A 502 32.46 23.99 31.48
N LEU A 503 31.39 24.23 30.73
CA LEU A 503 31.30 25.33 29.78
C LEU A 503 31.40 26.69 30.49
N LEU A 504 30.92 26.77 31.74
CA LEU A 504 31.10 27.93 32.61
C LEU A 504 32.57 28.18 32.95
N LEU A 505 33.33 27.15 33.36
CA LEU A 505 34.76 27.30 33.67
C LEU A 505 35.59 27.63 32.43
N ALA A 506 35.21 27.08 31.27
CA ALA A 506 35.83 27.42 30.00
C ALA A 506 35.56 28.88 29.63
N LEU A 507 34.32 29.36 29.80
CA LEU A 507 33.96 30.76 29.58
C LEU A 507 34.70 31.70 30.56
N ASP A 508 34.74 31.38 31.85
CA ASP A 508 35.48 32.16 32.86
C ASP A 508 36.98 32.22 32.52
N ALA A 509 37.57 31.10 32.11
CA ALA A 509 38.97 31.07 31.68
C ALA A 509 39.21 31.88 30.39
N PHE A 510 38.26 31.89 29.45
CA PHE A 510 38.32 32.75 28.27
C PHE A 510 38.22 34.24 28.63
N ASP A 511 37.37 34.60 29.59
CA ASP A 511 37.24 35.98 30.08
C ASP A 511 38.52 36.43 30.80
N GLU A 512 39.14 35.57 31.61
CA GLU A 512 40.44 35.83 32.24
C GLU A 512 41.55 35.99 31.19
N LEU A 513 41.60 35.12 30.18
CA LEU A 513 42.55 35.24 29.07
C LEU A 513 42.32 36.54 28.30
N ASP A 514 41.08 36.89 27.96
CA ASP A 514 40.76 38.15 27.28
C ASP A 514 41.20 39.36 28.11
N TYR A 515 41.00 39.32 29.44
CA TYR A 515 41.51 40.36 30.34
C TYR A 515 43.05 40.45 30.33
N ILE A 516 43.76 39.31 30.40
CA ILE A 516 45.22 39.28 30.34
C ILE A 516 45.71 39.81 28.99
N TYR A 517 45.14 39.37 27.87
CA TYR A 517 45.54 39.84 26.54
C TYR A 517 45.28 41.32 26.35
N ARG A 518 44.16 41.85 26.87
CA ARG A 518 43.88 43.29 26.86
C ARG A 518 44.88 44.08 27.69
N THR A 519 45.44 43.53 28.77
CA THR A 519 46.39 44.27 29.63
C THR A 519 47.84 44.12 29.21
N THR A 520 48.20 43.02 28.54
CA THR A 520 49.59 42.67 28.21
C THR A 520 49.97 42.92 26.76
N ASP A 521 49.05 42.74 25.79
CA ASP A 521 49.29 42.98 24.37
C ASP A 521 48.61 44.26 23.89
N ARG A 522 49.44 45.26 23.58
CA ARG A 522 48.98 46.56 23.08
C ARG A 522 48.23 46.46 21.75
N SER A 523 48.63 45.54 20.87
CA SER A 523 48.00 45.38 19.56
C SER A 523 46.59 44.80 19.70
N TYR A 524 46.43 43.81 20.58
CA TYR A 524 45.16 43.20 20.94
C TYR A 524 44.21 44.19 21.65
N LEU A 525 44.72 44.97 22.61
CA LEU A 525 43.96 46.03 23.28
C LEU A 525 43.38 47.04 22.28
N LEU A 526 44.21 47.52 21.35
CA LEU A 526 43.78 48.50 20.36
C LEU A 526 42.70 47.93 19.43
N ARG A 527 42.85 46.67 19.03
CA ARG A 527 41.84 45.94 18.26
C ARG A 527 40.53 45.79 19.03
N LYS A 528 40.55 45.32 20.27
CA LYS A 528 39.35 45.19 21.11
C LYS A 528 38.68 46.52 21.40
N LYS A 529 39.46 47.58 21.61
CA LYS A 529 38.94 48.95 21.76
C LYS A 529 38.28 49.44 20.48
N TYR A 530 38.86 49.15 19.31
CA TYR A 530 38.25 49.49 18.03
C TYR A 530 36.94 48.71 17.80
N GLU A 531 36.91 47.40 18.10
CA GLU A 531 35.68 46.58 18.06
C GLU A 531 34.60 47.14 19.00
N GLN A 532 34.96 47.52 20.22
CA GLN A 532 34.04 48.15 21.18
C GLN A 532 33.48 49.48 20.65
N VAL A 533 34.33 50.35 20.09
CA VAL A 533 33.89 51.62 19.50
C VAL A 533 32.96 51.37 18.31
N GLN A 534 33.22 50.35 17.49
CA GLN A 534 32.31 49.97 16.41
C GLN A 534 30.94 49.51 16.93
N GLN A 535 30.90 48.71 18.00
CA GLN A 535 29.64 48.26 18.62
C GLN A 535 28.87 49.40 19.29
N VAL A 536 29.57 50.34 19.92
CA VAL A 536 28.96 51.56 20.46
C VAL A 536 28.41 52.42 19.33
N ASN A 537 29.17 52.62 18.25
CA ASN A 537 28.69 53.39 17.10
C ASN A 537 27.52 52.70 16.38
N SER A 538 27.51 51.36 16.29
CA SER A 538 26.38 50.64 15.70
C SER A 538 25.11 50.71 16.55
N SER A 539 25.25 50.71 17.88
CA SER A 539 24.12 50.91 18.80
C SER A 539 23.66 52.37 18.90
N LEU A 540 24.53 53.33 18.59
CA LEU A 540 24.20 54.76 18.49
C LEU A 540 23.63 55.17 17.12
N ASN A 541 23.69 54.30 16.12
CA ASN A 541 23.07 54.55 14.82
C ASN A 541 21.56 54.34 14.91
N PHE A 542 20.79 55.34 14.48
CA PHE A 542 19.34 55.20 14.38
C PHE A 542 18.98 54.19 13.27
N PRO A 543 17.89 53.41 13.44
CA PRO A 543 17.42 52.51 12.39
C PRO A 543 17.10 53.30 11.12
N HIS A 544 17.42 52.72 9.95
CA HIS A 544 17.41 53.40 8.63
C HIS A 544 16.07 54.04 8.19
N ASN A 545 14.99 53.93 8.96
CA ASN A 545 13.65 54.40 8.64
C ASN A 545 13.15 55.57 9.52
N THR A 546 13.99 56.20 10.34
CA THR A 546 13.57 57.30 11.24
C THR A 546 14.20 58.64 10.83
N CYS A 547 13.40 59.71 10.85
CA CYS A 547 13.83 61.07 10.49
C CYS A 547 14.67 61.67 11.64
N ASP A 548 15.88 62.15 11.35
CA ASP A 548 16.85 62.69 12.34
C ASP A 548 16.28 63.80 13.24
N THR A 549 15.18 64.45 12.85
CA THR A 549 14.53 65.52 13.61
C THR A 549 13.73 65.04 14.83
N HIS A 550 13.43 63.73 14.94
CA HIS A 550 12.68 63.15 16.06
C HIS A 550 13.54 62.30 17.01
N CYS A 551 14.84 62.27 16.76
CA CYS A 551 15.78 61.46 17.50
C CYS A 551 16.68 62.35 18.36
N HIS A 552 16.42 62.41 19.66
CA HIS A 552 17.29 63.13 20.60
C HIS A 552 18.45 62.23 21.02
N ARG A 553 19.68 62.59 20.64
CA ARG A 553 20.89 62.01 21.25
C ARG A 553 21.02 62.55 22.68
N THR A 554 20.92 61.67 23.67
CA THR A 554 21.20 62.00 25.08
C THR A 554 22.69 61.98 25.42
N PHE A 555 23.56 61.63 24.47
CA PHE A 555 25.00 61.50 24.67
C PHE A 555 25.78 62.32 23.62
N PRO A 556 26.86 63.03 24.01
CA PRO A 556 27.72 63.75 23.07
C PRO A 556 28.46 62.81 22.11
N ASP A 557 28.76 63.29 20.89
CA ASP A 557 29.36 62.49 19.80
C ASP A 557 30.80 62.01 20.06
N ASN A 558 31.50 62.60 21.04
CA ASN A 558 32.89 62.29 21.37
C ASN A 558 33.04 61.86 22.83
N VAL A 559 32.39 60.76 23.22
CA VAL A 559 32.59 60.21 24.57
C VAL A 559 33.43 58.94 24.52
N THR A 560 34.57 59.00 25.19
CA THR A 560 35.38 57.82 25.52
C THR A 560 34.75 57.09 26.69
N PHE A 561 33.74 56.25 26.44
CA PHE A 561 33.20 55.39 27.48
C PHE A 561 34.11 54.19 27.71
N THR A 562 34.38 53.89 28.97
CA THR A 562 34.73 52.53 29.42
C THR A 562 33.50 52.04 30.18
N ALA A 563 32.83 51.01 29.67
CA ALA A 563 31.73 50.40 30.41
C ALA A 563 32.29 49.80 31.69
N ILE A 564 31.99 50.41 32.84
CA ILE A 564 32.28 49.84 34.14
C ILE A 564 31.15 48.85 34.43
N PHE A 565 31.47 47.56 34.43
CA PHE A 565 30.50 46.51 34.78
C PHE A 565 29.95 46.70 36.21
N ASN A 566 28.69 46.31 36.45
CA ASN A 566 27.96 46.38 37.73
C ASN A 566 27.45 47.75 38.23
N GLN A 567 27.04 48.67 37.34
CA GLN A 567 26.16 49.77 37.76
C GLN A 567 24.68 49.40 37.58
N HIS A 568 23.94 49.26 38.67
CA HIS A 568 22.47 49.24 38.65
C HIS A 568 21.94 50.67 38.70
N GLN A 569 21.50 51.22 37.57
CA GLN A 569 20.76 52.48 37.56
C GLN A 569 19.28 52.21 37.79
N THR A 570 18.74 52.72 38.90
CA THR A 570 17.30 52.74 39.18
C THR A 570 16.73 54.05 38.66
N VAL A 571 16.01 53.99 37.54
CA VAL A 571 15.29 55.16 37.01
C VAL A 571 13.98 55.30 37.80
N THR A 572 13.91 56.28 38.70
CA THR A 572 12.67 56.66 39.38
C THR A 572 11.92 57.65 38.47
N ASN A 573 10.76 57.22 37.98
CA ASN A 573 9.98 57.99 37.01
C ASN A 573 9.04 58.95 37.75
N ASP A 574 9.56 60.10 38.19
CA ASP A 574 8.74 61.20 38.74
C ASP A 574 8.20 62.07 37.59
N LEU A 575 7.25 61.55 36.82
CA LEU A 575 6.48 62.37 35.88
C LEU A 575 4.99 62.00 35.93
N ARG A 576 4.22 63.02 36.29
CA ARG A 576 2.77 63.04 36.53
C ARG A 576 1.99 62.43 35.36
N SER A 577 0.94 61.71 35.73
CA SER A 577 -0.11 61.21 34.84
C SER A 577 -0.69 62.32 33.97
N GLU A 578 -0.38 62.33 32.68
CA GLU A 578 -1.27 62.89 31.67
C GLU A 578 -1.87 61.73 30.86
N SER A 579 -3.17 61.57 31.08
CA SER A 579 -4.08 60.73 30.33
C SER A 579 -4.06 61.13 28.86
N HIS A 580 -3.64 60.22 27.97
CA HIS A 580 -4.19 59.95 26.63
C HIS A 580 -3.13 59.18 25.82
N ILE A 581 -3.09 57.85 25.92
CA ILE A 581 -2.80 56.91 24.82
C ILE A 581 -3.43 55.58 25.24
N GLY A 582 -4.72 55.46 24.96
CA GLY A 582 -5.39 54.18 24.91
C GLY A 582 -5.39 53.73 23.46
N GLN A 583 -4.43 52.87 23.08
CA GLN A 583 -4.48 51.90 21.97
C GLN A 583 -3.04 51.47 21.64
N LEU A 584 -2.61 50.35 22.23
CA LEU A 584 -1.61 49.39 21.73
C LEU A 584 -1.30 48.42 22.89
N LYS A 585 -2.26 47.55 23.20
CA LYS A 585 -2.03 46.42 24.11
C LYS A 585 -1.34 45.31 23.32
N GLY A 586 -0.17 44.91 23.81
CA GLY A 586 0.43 43.61 23.54
C GLY A 586 1.61 43.65 22.58
N ILE A 587 2.80 43.92 23.11
CA ILE A 587 4.04 43.12 22.97
C ILE A 587 5.01 43.75 23.97
N VAL A 588 5.10 43.18 25.17
CA VAL A 588 6.25 43.36 26.05
C VAL A 588 6.92 42.01 26.08
N ALA A 589 7.88 41.82 25.18
CA ALA A 589 8.82 40.70 25.25
C ALA A 589 9.90 41.07 26.28
N PRO A 590 10.22 40.19 27.25
CA PRO A 590 11.40 40.39 28.09
C PRO A 590 12.65 40.30 27.21
N ILE A 591 13.51 41.32 27.32
CA ILE A 591 14.75 41.45 26.57
C ILE A 591 15.71 40.36 27.07
N SER A 592 15.86 39.30 26.28
CA SER A 592 17.02 38.42 26.31
C SER A 592 18.20 39.13 25.62
N PRO A 593 19.44 39.02 26.10
CA PRO A 593 20.60 39.52 25.36
C PRO A 593 20.74 38.70 24.06
N ALA A 594 20.79 39.41 22.94
CA ALA A 594 20.69 38.86 21.60
C ALA A 594 21.94 38.09 21.15
N ASP A 595 21.69 36.87 20.68
CA ASP A 595 22.14 36.22 19.45
C ASP A 595 23.44 36.69 18.77
N SER A 596 24.31 35.69 18.57
CA SER A 596 25.39 35.66 17.61
C SER A 596 24.89 35.88 16.18
N ASN A 597 25.23 37.01 15.57
CA ASN A 597 25.06 37.25 14.15
C ASN A 597 26.07 36.40 13.34
N ILE A 598 25.58 35.31 12.75
CA ILE A 598 26.22 34.63 11.62
C ILE A 598 25.92 35.46 10.37
N ILE A 599 26.95 36.06 9.76
CA ILE A 599 26.83 36.72 8.45
C ILE A 599 26.92 35.64 7.35
N PRO A 600 26.06 35.65 6.33
CA PRO A 600 26.16 34.76 5.19
C PRO A 600 27.20 35.30 4.19
N SER A 601 28.22 34.50 3.86
CA SER A 601 29.16 34.82 2.77
C SER A 601 29.00 33.84 1.61
N SER A 602 28.32 34.31 0.56
CA SER A 602 28.47 33.84 -0.80
C SER A 602 29.76 34.41 -1.40
N ILE A 603 30.84 33.64 -1.48
CA ILE A 603 31.96 33.95 -2.37
C ILE A 603 32.46 32.66 -3.00
N HIS A 604 32.32 32.61 -4.33
CA HIS A 604 32.96 31.68 -5.24
C HIS A 604 34.48 31.70 -5.06
N SER A 605 35.12 30.53 -5.03
CA SER A 605 36.52 30.43 -5.40
C SER A 605 36.79 29.11 -6.12
N GLU A 606 37.21 29.26 -7.36
CA GLU A 606 37.62 28.23 -8.31
C GLU A 606 38.78 27.39 -7.77
N LEU A 607 38.73 26.12 -8.16
CA LEU A 607 39.82 25.16 -8.04
C LEU A 607 41.05 25.62 -8.83
N SER A 608 42.22 25.57 -8.20
CA SER A 608 43.49 25.40 -8.91
C SER A 608 44.28 24.25 -8.30
N LEU A 609 44.45 23.20 -9.11
CA LEU A 609 45.37 22.09 -8.91
C LEU A 609 46.80 22.61 -8.65
N GLY A 610 47.50 21.99 -7.70
CA GLY A 610 48.92 22.23 -7.44
C GLY A 610 49.59 21.04 -6.76
N SER A 611 50.11 20.14 -7.60
CA SER A 611 51.27 19.24 -7.41
C SER A 611 51.61 18.71 -6.01
N VAL A 612 51.47 17.38 -5.93
CA VAL A 612 52.21 16.42 -5.11
C VAL A 612 53.72 16.72 -5.08
N THR A 613 54.29 16.76 -3.87
CA THR A 613 55.66 16.26 -3.61
C THR A 613 55.75 15.62 -2.23
N GLU A 614 56.43 14.49 -2.22
CA GLU A 614 56.66 13.51 -1.16
C GLU A 614 57.18 14.10 0.16
N THR A 615 56.81 13.51 1.29
CA THR A 615 57.74 12.81 2.21
C THR A 615 57.03 12.24 3.45
N CYS A 616 57.42 11.00 3.80
CA CYS A 616 57.39 10.37 5.12
C CYS A 616 56.07 9.74 5.64
N LEU A 617 55.86 8.48 5.24
CA LEU A 617 55.17 7.44 6.02
C LEU A 617 55.97 7.06 7.29
N PRO A 618 55.30 6.61 8.35
CA PRO A 618 55.79 5.45 9.09
C PRO A 618 54.74 4.32 9.21
N HIS A 619 55.22 3.12 8.85
CA HIS A 619 54.95 1.79 9.38
C HIS A 619 53.58 1.47 10.01
N ILE A 620 52.81 0.66 9.28
CA ILE A 620 51.75 -0.22 9.81
C ILE A 620 52.36 -1.62 9.97
N GLU A 621 52.42 -2.11 11.20
CA GLU A 621 52.70 -3.51 11.50
C GLU A 621 51.45 -4.36 11.23
N ARG A 622 51.67 -5.46 10.50
CA ARG A 622 50.72 -6.55 10.28
C ARG A 622 50.65 -7.42 11.54
N PHE A 623 49.46 -7.87 11.91
CA PHE A 623 49.30 -9.16 12.57
C PHE A 623 48.08 -9.92 12.05
N ASP A 624 48.32 -11.22 11.88
CA ASP A 624 47.60 -12.20 11.06
C ASP A 624 46.26 -12.66 11.62
N GLU A 625 45.35 -12.96 10.69
CA GLU A 625 44.24 -13.89 10.87
C GLU A 625 44.76 -15.32 10.98
N LYS A 626 44.61 -15.93 12.16
CA LYS A 626 44.42 -17.36 12.35
C LYS A 626 43.96 -17.66 13.77
N GLU A 627 42.93 -18.51 13.84
CA GLU A 627 42.37 -19.24 15.00
C GLU A 627 41.05 -18.72 15.62
N LEU A 628 40.02 -19.55 15.39
CA LEU A 628 38.73 -19.74 16.09
C LEU A 628 37.56 -18.78 15.82
#